data_AF-A0A6N2E8L0-F1
#
_entry.id   AF-A0A6N2E8L0-F1
#
_cell.length_a   1.000
_cell.length_b   1.000
_cell.length_c   1.000
_cell.angle_alpha   90.00
_cell.angle_beta   90.00
_cell.angle_gamma   90.00
#
_symmetry.space_group_name_H-M   'P 1'
#
loop_
_entity.id
_entity.type
_entity.pdbx_description
1 polymer ?
#
loop_
_entity_poly.entity_id
_entity_poly.type
_entity_poly.pdbx_seq_one_letter_code
_entity_poly.pdbx_strand_id
1 'polypeptide(L)'
;MGTRALILLENGQASELIPAGTAGLYHPRFLDEDTLILGVEHDGELVAQLLDIPTGQRSTLLQDPVGVYGAVPLPAPPGSDRSTISVLYASYRSDGNALFRAAAALPDREVAAAAAAALAPLPAPEPKARPEPGAPSELPVFPELPDSRRYYGLPRPVLWLPLLTASAGGDSDPVIAPGVLVIGAEYAGRSLYSLVSFYDIAHEQPQLYWNASYDFGPVAVVYDLEHEYRELSEDIYIQEMRNSLTLQTPWIGARAVGPARSLVTRAGVSHLAERAAVGSFGFQDSFPDWMYRTGLLAGFSYGSVHSAPLRAIYGGRAVAVSGSVLVEPKELGGSTDRVRTRARVMGRSSALPSQATVQLSANAVASSRDGVDGLLTPRLSDSWEDQDGDTKFIVGLDYRIPWGLFDASVPPLAVTAFGSGVFVEFAAWADYGEAPRLDDYFYPGVELSGEFRFSMLPWTGGVQFGPRVKRDLSEFPSYEDYRLTIFLGAAGFTID
;
A
#
# COMPACT_ATOMS: atom_id res chain seq x y z
N MET A 1 -2.05 10.33 -4.95
CA MET A 1 -1.05 11.32 -5.45
C MET A 1 -0.18 11.85 -4.32
N GLY A 2 1.14 11.66 -4.40
CA GLY A 2 2.06 12.27 -3.43
C GLY A 2 2.25 13.75 -3.76
N THR A 3 1.77 14.65 -2.91
CA THR A 3 2.10 16.07 -2.99
C THR A 3 3.59 16.24 -2.69
N ARG A 4 4.39 16.51 -3.74
CA ARG A 4 5.84 16.69 -3.62
C ARG A 4 6.14 18.18 -3.77
N ALA A 5 6.89 18.73 -2.82
CA ALA A 5 7.50 20.05 -2.94
C ALA A 5 8.95 19.90 -3.43
N LEU A 6 9.45 20.91 -4.13
CA LEU A 6 10.87 21.02 -4.44
C LEU A 6 11.50 22.01 -3.47
N ILE A 7 12.49 21.54 -2.69
CA ILE A 7 13.18 22.34 -1.69
C ILE A 7 14.63 22.54 -2.14
N LEU A 8 15.08 23.79 -2.14
CA LEU A 8 16.48 24.17 -2.33
C LEU A 8 17.15 24.28 -0.97
N LEU A 9 18.36 23.73 -0.86
CA LEU A 9 19.19 23.83 0.33
C LEU A 9 20.42 24.67 -0.01
N GLU A 10 20.45 25.91 0.46
CA GLU A 10 21.58 26.82 0.28
C GLU A 10 22.16 27.20 1.64
N ASN A 11 23.46 26.93 1.84
CA ASN A 11 24.18 27.27 3.07
C ASN A 11 23.48 26.77 4.36
N GLY A 12 22.82 25.61 4.28
CA GLY A 12 22.09 25.01 5.40
C GLY A 12 20.71 25.60 5.68
N GLN A 13 20.26 26.57 4.87
CA GLN A 13 18.89 27.08 4.89
C GLN A 13 18.05 26.38 3.81
N ALA A 14 16.80 26.08 4.14
CA ALA A 14 15.85 25.46 3.22
C ALA A 14 14.86 26.52 2.70
N SER A 15 14.76 26.64 1.38
CA SER A 15 13.76 27.47 0.70
C SER A 15 12.92 26.60 -0.24
N GLU A 16 11.63 26.88 -0.31
CA GLU A 16 10.70 26.15 -1.18
C GLU A 16 10.74 26.75 -2.58
N LEU A 17 11.25 25.99 -3.56
CA LEU A 17 11.34 26.39 -4.97
C LEU A 17 10.02 26.15 -5.71
N ILE A 18 9.40 24.99 -5.47
CA ILE A 18 8.07 24.67 -5.99
C ILE A 18 7.22 24.19 -4.82
N PRO A 19 6.08 24.86 -4.55
CA PRO A 19 5.22 24.46 -3.46
C PRO A 19 4.59 23.09 -3.70
N ALA A 20 4.28 22.38 -2.62
CA ALA A 20 3.50 21.15 -2.70
C ALA A 20 2.15 21.40 -3.42
N GLY A 21 2.00 20.87 -4.63
CA GLY A 21 0.83 21.05 -5.48
C GLY A 21 0.20 19.74 -5.94
N THR A 22 -0.79 19.84 -6.84
CA THR A 22 -1.47 18.68 -7.45
C THR A 22 -0.63 17.98 -8.50
N ALA A 23 0.38 18.66 -9.06
CA ALA A 23 1.30 18.08 -10.02
C ALA A 23 2.39 17.24 -9.34
N GLY A 24 2.67 16.06 -9.89
CA GLY A 24 3.78 15.21 -9.43
C GLY A 24 5.12 15.75 -9.91
N LEU A 25 6.12 15.80 -9.03
CA LEU A 25 7.50 16.18 -9.38
C LEU A 25 8.43 14.96 -9.31
N TYR A 26 9.26 14.79 -10.35
CA TYR A 26 10.09 13.61 -10.55
C TYR A 26 11.52 13.98 -10.99
N HIS A 27 12.50 13.25 -10.45
CA HIS A 27 13.91 13.23 -10.89
C HIS A 27 14.54 14.60 -11.21
N PRO A 28 14.57 15.57 -10.27
CA PRO A 28 15.23 16.85 -10.52
C PRO A 28 16.74 16.66 -10.78
N ARG A 29 17.27 17.37 -11.77
CA ARG A 29 18.67 17.35 -12.20
C ARG A 29 19.14 18.75 -12.57
N PHE A 30 20.30 19.15 -12.06
CA PHE A 30 20.92 20.39 -12.52
C PHE A 30 21.36 20.24 -13.97
N LEU A 31 20.95 21.21 -14.80
CA LEU A 31 21.53 21.44 -16.10
C LEU A 31 22.77 22.32 -15.96
N ASP A 32 22.65 23.38 -15.17
CA ASP A 32 23.70 24.29 -14.75
C ASP A 32 23.44 24.79 -13.32
N GLU A 33 24.19 25.79 -12.84
CA GLU A 33 24.07 26.33 -11.47
C GLU A 33 22.69 26.94 -11.18
N ASP A 34 22.00 27.44 -12.22
CA ASP A 34 20.77 28.21 -12.09
C ASP A 34 19.54 27.49 -12.67
N THR A 35 19.70 26.32 -13.28
CA THR A 35 18.63 25.65 -14.03
C THR A 35 18.50 24.18 -13.66
N LEU A 36 17.27 23.77 -13.34
CA LEU A 36 16.91 22.38 -13.11
C LEU A 36 16.08 21.83 -14.26
N ILE A 37 16.36 20.58 -14.63
CA ILE A 37 15.48 19.73 -15.41
C ILE A 37 14.67 18.90 -14.42
N LEU A 38 13.35 18.85 -14.58
CA LEU A 38 12.45 18.05 -13.75
C LEU A 38 11.36 17.40 -14.59
N GLY A 39 10.98 16.17 -14.23
CA GLY A 39 9.77 15.55 -14.72
C GLY A 39 8.57 16.11 -13.96
N VAL A 40 7.53 16.51 -14.68
CA VAL A 40 6.29 17.04 -14.13
C VAL A 40 5.12 16.21 -14.65
N GLU A 41 4.31 15.68 -13.74
CA GLU A 41 3.02 15.09 -14.07
C GLU A 41 1.92 16.11 -13.80
N HIS A 42 1.23 16.54 -14.85
CA HIS A 42 0.07 17.43 -14.75
C HIS A 42 -1.07 16.85 -15.59
N ASP A 43 -2.26 16.69 -14.98
CA ASP A 43 -3.46 16.16 -15.64
C ASP A 43 -3.30 14.82 -16.37
N GLY A 44 -2.35 13.99 -15.92
CA GLY A 44 -2.07 12.67 -16.50
C GLY A 44 -1.08 12.70 -17.67
N GLU A 45 -0.50 13.85 -17.99
CA GLU A 45 0.63 13.97 -18.90
C GLU A 45 1.93 14.12 -18.11
N LEU A 46 2.96 13.38 -18.53
CA LEU A 46 4.32 13.46 -17.98
C LEU A 46 5.21 14.22 -18.96
N VAL A 47 5.82 15.32 -18.54
CA VAL A 47 6.69 16.15 -19.38
C VAL A 47 7.98 16.52 -18.66
N ALA A 48 9.07 16.73 -19.39
CA ALA A 48 10.27 17.33 -18.82
C ALA A 48 10.20 18.85 -18.95
N GLN A 49 10.42 19.55 -17.85
CA GLN A 49 10.46 21.00 -17.77
C GLN A 49 11.84 21.49 -17.33
N LEU A 50 12.18 22.70 -17.77
CA LEU A 50 13.23 23.52 -17.17
C LEU A 50 12.59 24.39 -16.08
N LEU A 51 13.24 24.47 -14.94
CA LEU A 51 13.00 25.45 -13.88
C LEU A 51 14.22 26.34 -13.77
N ASP A 52 14.03 27.64 -13.99
CA ASP A 52 14.99 28.67 -13.66
C ASP A 52 14.89 28.95 -12.14
N ILE A 53 15.95 28.66 -11.40
CA ILE A 53 16.00 28.76 -9.94
C ILE A 53 15.83 30.22 -9.48
N PRO A 54 16.53 31.22 -10.06
CA PRO A 54 16.40 32.61 -9.62
C PRO A 54 14.99 33.19 -9.79
N THR A 55 14.32 32.87 -10.90
CA THR A 55 13.00 33.46 -11.23
C THR A 55 11.83 32.56 -10.85
N GLY A 56 12.07 31.27 -10.60
CA GLY A 56 11.02 30.26 -10.44
C GLY A 56 10.25 29.95 -11.73
N GLN A 57 10.70 30.49 -12.87
CA GLN A 57 10.00 30.32 -14.14
C GLN A 57 10.17 28.90 -14.67
N ARG A 58 9.07 28.34 -15.19
CA ARG A 58 9.03 27.00 -15.77
C ARG A 58 8.77 27.06 -17.27
N SER A 59 9.47 26.21 -18.02
CA SER A 59 9.25 26.03 -19.46
C SER A 59 9.37 24.56 -19.86
N THR A 60 8.66 24.15 -20.90
CA THR A 60 8.72 22.77 -21.38
C THR A 60 10.02 22.54 -22.13
N LEU A 61 10.79 21.53 -21.70
CA LEU A 61 12.00 21.09 -22.38
C LEU A 61 11.70 20.04 -23.44
N LEU A 62 10.93 19.03 -23.03
CA LEU A 62 10.67 17.85 -23.85
C LEU A 62 9.32 17.27 -23.47
N GLN A 63 8.56 16.92 -24.51
CA GLN A 63 7.30 16.20 -24.42
C GLN A 63 7.36 15.00 -25.37
N ASP A 64 6.99 13.82 -24.86
CA ASP A 64 6.80 12.61 -25.65
C ASP A 64 5.33 12.20 -25.52
N PRO A 65 4.67 11.67 -26.57
CA PRO A 65 3.27 11.24 -26.51
C PRO A 65 2.94 10.25 -25.39
N VAL A 66 3.92 9.46 -24.93
CA VAL A 66 3.72 8.52 -23.81
C VAL A 66 4.21 9.09 -22.47
N GLY A 67 4.86 10.25 -22.52
CA GLY A 67 5.32 11.01 -21.38
C GLY A 67 6.79 10.82 -21.05
N VAL A 68 7.36 11.81 -20.38
CA VAL A 68 8.78 11.89 -19.99
C VAL A 68 8.88 11.95 -18.47
N TYR A 69 9.43 10.89 -17.86
CA TYR A 69 9.60 10.80 -16.39
C TYR A 69 10.74 11.68 -15.86
N GLY A 70 11.71 11.97 -16.71
CA GLY A 70 12.89 12.76 -16.38
C GLY A 70 13.88 12.73 -17.54
N ALA A 71 14.80 13.68 -17.55
CA ALA A 71 15.81 13.80 -18.57
C ALA A 71 17.17 14.13 -17.93
N VAL A 72 18.22 13.54 -18.49
CA VAL A 72 19.61 13.73 -18.09
C VAL A 72 20.33 14.44 -19.23
N PRO A 73 20.94 15.61 -19.01
CA PRO A 73 21.71 16.28 -20.05
C PRO A 73 22.96 15.45 -20.37
N LEU A 74 23.27 15.33 -21.65
CA LEU A 74 24.48 14.69 -22.14
C LEU A 74 25.56 15.75 -22.37
N PRO A 75 26.85 15.42 -22.18
CA PRO A 75 27.94 16.33 -22.48
C PRO A 75 27.85 16.81 -23.93
N ALA A 76 27.87 18.13 -24.09
CA ALA A 76 27.84 18.76 -25.39
C ALA A 76 29.18 18.50 -26.11
N PRO A 77 29.19 18.03 -27.38
CA PRO A 77 30.42 17.92 -28.14
C PRO A 77 31.10 19.29 -28.26
N PRO A 78 32.45 19.37 -28.31
CA PRO A 78 33.14 20.63 -28.53
C PRO A 78 32.63 21.33 -29.81
N GLY A 79 32.16 22.57 -29.69
CA GLY A 79 31.67 23.37 -30.82
C GLY A 79 30.18 23.21 -31.15
N SER A 80 29.39 22.51 -30.34
CA SER A 80 27.93 22.47 -30.51
C SER A 80 27.28 23.82 -30.18
N ASP A 81 26.17 24.11 -30.87
CA ASP A 81 25.34 25.28 -30.62
C ASP A 81 24.82 25.29 -29.18
N ARG A 82 24.96 26.44 -28.49
CA ARG A 82 24.49 26.62 -27.11
C ARG A 82 22.98 26.72 -27.00
N SER A 83 22.27 26.91 -28.12
CA SER A 83 20.80 26.98 -28.15
C SER A 83 20.10 25.62 -28.03
N THR A 84 20.85 24.51 -28.10
CA THR A 84 20.30 23.15 -28.03
C THR A 84 21.08 22.26 -27.07
N ILE A 85 20.37 21.41 -26.35
CA ILE A 85 20.96 20.40 -25.48
C ILE A 85 20.59 19.00 -25.96
N SER A 86 21.52 18.07 -25.89
CA SER A 86 21.20 16.65 -26.06
C SER A 86 20.85 16.07 -24.70
N VAL A 87 19.71 15.41 -24.61
CA VAL A 87 19.23 14.77 -23.37
C VAL A 87 19.02 13.28 -23.60
N LEU A 88 19.39 12.48 -22.62
CA LEU A 88 18.92 11.12 -22.46
C LEU A 88 17.67 11.18 -21.58
N TYR A 89 16.53 10.74 -22.07
CA TYR A 89 15.28 10.77 -21.33
C TYR A 89 14.63 9.40 -21.28
N ALA A 90 13.89 9.17 -20.21
CA ALA A 90 13.09 7.97 -20.06
C ALA A 90 11.65 8.25 -20.49
N SER A 91 11.18 7.49 -21.48
CA SER A 91 9.81 7.46 -21.93
C SER A 91 9.44 6.00 -22.22
N TYR A 92 8.16 5.64 -22.20
CA TYR A 92 7.74 4.27 -22.41
C TYR A 92 7.10 4.12 -23.78
N ARG A 93 7.78 3.49 -24.74
CA ARG A 93 7.13 3.12 -26.00
C ARG A 93 6.70 1.66 -25.97
N SER A 94 5.65 1.32 -26.71
CA SER A 94 5.11 -0.05 -26.81
C SER A 94 6.10 -1.05 -27.42
N ASP A 95 7.24 -0.60 -27.93
CA ASP A 95 8.32 -1.42 -28.48
C ASP A 95 9.31 -1.94 -27.42
N GLY A 96 9.14 -1.57 -26.15
CA GLY A 96 9.99 -2.03 -25.04
C GLY A 96 11.26 -1.21 -24.83
N ASN A 97 11.49 -0.15 -25.61
CA ASN A 97 12.57 0.81 -25.36
C ASN A 97 12.16 1.81 -24.28
N ALA A 98 12.97 1.93 -23.23
CA ALA A 98 12.71 2.81 -22.08
C ALA A 98 13.62 4.05 -22.03
N LEU A 99 14.64 4.11 -22.90
CA LEU A 99 15.63 5.19 -22.93
C LEU A 99 15.77 5.72 -24.35
N PHE A 100 15.65 7.04 -24.47
CA PHE A 100 15.71 7.74 -25.73
C PHE A 100 16.69 8.89 -25.64
N ARG A 101 17.29 9.23 -26.78
CA ARG A 101 18.11 10.43 -26.93
C ARG A 101 17.34 11.43 -27.78
N ALA A 102 17.21 12.66 -27.29
CA ALA A 102 16.65 13.78 -28.05
C ALA A 102 17.60 14.97 -28.01
N ALA A 103 17.45 15.85 -29.01
CA ALA A 103 17.93 17.23 -28.93
C ALA A 103 16.73 18.09 -28.55
N ALA A 104 16.88 18.92 -27.52
CA ALA A 104 15.87 19.85 -27.04
C ALA A 104 16.41 21.27 -27.15
N ALA A 105 15.59 22.20 -27.64
CA ALA A 105 15.93 23.61 -27.68
C ALA A 105 15.88 24.18 -26.26
N LEU A 106 16.88 24.98 -25.90
CA LEU A 106 16.80 25.80 -24.70
C LEU A 106 16.01 27.07 -25.03
N PRO A 107 15.15 27.55 -24.11
CA PRO A 107 14.53 28.86 -24.26
C PRO A 107 15.62 29.93 -24.32
N ASP A 108 15.51 30.88 -25.24
CA ASP A 108 16.41 32.03 -25.29
C ASP A 108 16.26 32.83 -23.99
N ARG A 109 17.28 32.79 -23.13
CA ARG A 109 17.26 33.46 -21.81
C ARG A 109 16.98 34.96 -21.94
N GLU A 110 17.45 35.61 -22.99
CA GLU A 110 17.18 37.03 -23.24
C GLU A 110 15.71 37.30 -23.61
N VAL A 111 15.06 36.38 -24.33
CA VAL A 111 13.64 36.49 -24.71
C VAL A 111 12.73 36.18 -23.52
N ALA A 112 13.09 35.18 -22.71
CA ALA A 112 12.37 34.84 -21.47
C ALA A 112 12.51 35.96 -20.41
N ALA A 113 13.71 36.51 -20.24
CA ALA A 113 13.95 37.65 -19.36
C ALA A 113 13.27 38.93 -19.87
N ALA A 114 13.23 39.18 -21.18
CA ALA A 114 12.51 40.32 -21.76
C ALA A 114 10.98 40.19 -21.61
N ALA A 115 10.43 38.97 -21.74
CA ALA A 115 9.02 38.70 -21.48
C ALA A 115 8.66 38.85 -19.98
N ALA A 116 9.55 38.42 -19.08
CA ALA A 116 9.41 38.63 -17.64
C ALA A 116 9.58 40.12 -17.24
N ALA A 117 10.48 40.85 -17.89
CA ALA A 117 10.68 42.28 -17.68
C ALA A 117 9.50 43.12 -18.24
N ALA A 118 8.86 42.67 -19.33
CA ALA A 118 7.62 43.26 -19.84
C ALA A 118 6.41 43.06 -18.89
N LEU A 119 6.55 42.17 -17.89
CA LEU A 119 5.57 41.91 -16.83
C LEU A 119 5.98 42.49 -15.46
N ALA A 120 7.06 43.29 -15.40
CA ALA A 120 7.44 44.03 -14.19
C ALA A 120 6.50 45.23 -13.94
N PRO A 121 6.25 45.60 -12.66
CA PRO A 121 5.06 46.33 -12.26
C PRO A 121 5.03 47.77 -12.78
N LEU A 122 3.88 48.17 -13.34
CA LEU A 122 3.55 49.59 -13.56
C LEU A 122 3.81 50.39 -12.26
N PRO A 123 4.33 51.63 -12.36
CA PRO A 123 4.58 52.46 -11.20
C PRO A 123 3.29 52.63 -10.39
N ALA A 124 3.44 52.58 -9.06
CA ALA A 124 2.35 52.57 -8.10
C ALA A 124 1.27 53.61 -8.43
N PRO A 125 -0.01 53.21 -8.60
CA PRO A 125 -1.07 54.18 -8.78
C PRO A 125 -1.27 54.97 -7.49
N GLU A 126 -1.44 56.28 -7.61
CA GLU A 126 -2.00 57.13 -6.57
C GLU A 126 -3.25 56.47 -5.97
N PRO A 127 -3.54 56.66 -4.66
CA PRO A 127 -4.67 56.04 -4.00
C PRO A 127 -5.98 56.60 -4.56
N LYS A 128 -6.46 56.01 -5.64
CA LYS A 128 -7.81 56.18 -6.16
C LYS A 128 -8.61 54.92 -5.86
N ALA A 129 -9.89 55.19 -5.61
CA ALA A 129 -10.88 54.31 -5.02
C ALA A 129 -10.80 52.84 -5.44
N ARG A 130 -11.09 51.99 -4.45
CA ARG A 130 -11.39 50.55 -4.51
C ARG A 130 -11.78 50.07 -5.93
N PRO A 131 -10.98 49.22 -6.59
CA PRO A 131 -11.41 48.58 -7.81
C PRO A 131 -12.61 47.67 -7.51
N GLU A 132 -13.63 47.76 -8.36
CA GLU A 132 -14.67 46.76 -8.50
C GLU A 132 -14.08 45.37 -8.80
N PRO A 133 -14.80 44.27 -8.52
CA PRO A 133 -14.31 42.90 -8.73
C PRO A 133 -14.05 42.65 -10.23
N GLY A 134 -12.83 42.93 -10.65
CA GLY A 134 -12.30 42.66 -12.00
C GLY A 134 -11.93 41.20 -12.18
N ALA A 135 -12.08 40.76 -13.42
CA ALA A 135 -12.04 39.40 -13.96
C ALA A 135 -10.94 38.47 -13.42
N PRO A 136 -11.19 37.14 -13.40
CA PRO A 136 -10.18 36.16 -13.06
C PRO A 136 -8.94 36.35 -13.94
N SER A 137 -7.77 36.36 -13.31
CA SER A 137 -6.47 36.27 -13.97
C SER A 137 -6.53 35.16 -15.02
N GLU A 138 -6.44 35.50 -16.30
CA GLU A 138 -6.29 34.52 -17.37
C GLU A 138 -4.93 33.84 -17.17
N LEU A 139 -4.98 32.62 -16.62
CA LEU A 139 -3.88 31.67 -16.73
C LEU A 139 -3.56 31.52 -18.22
N PRO A 140 -2.27 31.37 -18.61
CA PRO A 140 -1.92 31.13 -20.00
C PRO A 140 -2.72 29.93 -20.52
N VAL A 141 -3.54 30.18 -21.53
CA VAL A 141 -4.32 29.15 -22.22
C VAL A 141 -3.33 28.30 -23.01
N PHE A 142 -3.18 27.04 -22.61
CA PHE A 142 -2.41 26.06 -23.34
C PHE A 142 -3.07 25.80 -24.71
N PRO A 143 -2.29 25.68 -25.81
CA PRO A 143 -2.85 25.19 -27.06
C PRO A 143 -3.38 23.77 -26.83
N GLU A 144 -4.67 23.53 -27.12
CA GLU A 144 -5.24 22.19 -27.13
C GLU A 144 -4.46 21.34 -28.14
N LEU A 145 -3.77 20.31 -27.64
CA LEU A 145 -3.00 19.38 -28.45
C LEU A 145 -3.96 18.53 -29.31
N PRO A 146 -3.69 18.35 -30.61
CA PRO A 146 -4.35 17.30 -31.38
C PRO A 146 -3.90 15.95 -30.81
N ASP A 147 -4.83 15.19 -30.26
CA ASP A 147 -4.66 13.81 -29.78
C ASP A 147 -3.67 13.56 -28.63
N SER A 148 -3.67 14.39 -27.56
CA SER A 148 -3.11 13.93 -26.28
C SER A 148 -4.03 12.88 -25.66
N ARG A 149 -3.80 11.62 -26.04
CA ARG A 149 -4.49 10.49 -25.41
C ARG A 149 -4.04 10.44 -23.95
N ARG A 150 -4.97 10.61 -23.02
CA ARG A 150 -4.74 10.37 -21.58
C ARG A 150 -3.95 9.08 -21.41
N TYR A 151 -2.86 9.12 -20.65
CA TYR A 151 -2.08 7.92 -20.35
C TYR A 151 -2.97 6.92 -19.62
N TYR A 152 -3.19 5.76 -20.23
CA TYR A 152 -3.83 4.60 -19.63
C TYR A 152 -2.79 3.49 -19.51
N GLY A 153 -2.20 3.35 -18.33
CA GLY A 153 -1.34 2.22 -18.03
C GLY A 153 -2.18 1.03 -17.54
N LEU A 154 -2.05 -0.12 -18.19
CA LEU A 154 -2.55 -1.38 -17.65
C LEU A 154 -1.48 -1.97 -16.71
N PRO A 155 -1.88 -2.56 -15.57
CA PRO A 155 -0.92 -3.20 -14.68
C PRO A 155 -0.31 -4.41 -15.39
N ARG A 156 1.00 -4.59 -15.27
CA ARG A 156 1.74 -5.70 -15.89
C ARG A 156 2.29 -6.62 -14.80
N PRO A 157 2.37 -7.94 -15.01
CA PRO A 157 3.05 -8.82 -14.07
C PRO A 157 4.48 -8.33 -13.82
N VAL A 158 4.81 -8.03 -12.57
CA VAL A 158 6.15 -7.59 -12.13
C VAL A 158 6.88 -8.69 -11.37
N LEU A 159 6.14 -9.57 -10.70
CA LEU A 159 6.69 -10.68 -9.93
C LEU A 159 5.77 -11.88 -10.08
N TRP A 160 6.37 -13.06 -10.23
CA TRP A 160 5.70 -14.32 -9.97
C TRP A 160 6.61 -15.23 -9.15
N LEU A 161 6.03 -15.92 -8.18
CA LEU A 161 6.75 -16.85 -7.31
C LEU A 161 5.95 -18.14 -7.20
N PRO A 162 6.57 -19.32 -7.43
CA PRO A 162 5.95 -20.57 -7.03
C PRO A 162 5.84 -20.59 -5.51
N LEU A 163 4.67 -20.99 -5.02
CA LEU A 163 4.43 -21.19 -3.59
C LEU A 163 4.24 -22.67 -3.32
N LEU A 164 4.69 -23.09 -2.14
CA LEU A 164 4.37 -24.37 -1.55
C LEU A 164 3.91 -24.04 -0.15
N THR A 165 2.62 -24.24 0.13
CA THR A 165 2.14 -24.25 1.50
C THR A 165 2.08 -25.69 1.98
N ALA A 166 2.44 -25.88 3.25
CA ALA A 166 2.27 -27.13 3.96
C ALA A 166 1.54 -26.77 5.26
N SER A 167 0.27 -27.15 5.36
CA SER A 167 -0.48 -27.08 6.62
C SER A 167 -0.46 -28.45 7.28
N ALA A 168 -0.54 -28.46 8.61
CA ALA A 168 -0.88 -29.68 9.33
C ALA A 168 -2.36 -29.97 9.02
N GLY A 169 -2.64 -30.98 8.19
CA GLY A 169 -4.00 -31.43 7.97
C GLY A 169 -4.40 -32.35 9.12
N GLY A 170 -5.40 -31.96 9.91
CA GLY A 170 -6.03 -32.78 10.96
C GLY A 170 -5.13 -33.82 11.63
N ASP A 171 -5.65 -35.03 11.82
CA ASP A 171 -4.97 -36.16 12.45
C ASP A 171 -3.85 -36.79 11.55
N SER A 172 -2.83 -36.01 11.20
CA SER A 172 -1.43 -36.42 10.96
C SER A 172 -0.83 -36.42 9.54
N ASP A 173 -1.54 -36.00 8.48
CA ASP A 173 -0.93 -35.87 7.16
C ASP A 173 -0.70 -34.40 6.75
N PRO A 174 0.54 -33.98 6.43
CA PRO A 174 0.80 -32.63 5.95
C PRO A 174 0.14 -32.43 4.58
N VAL A 175 -0.76 -31.45 4.48
CA VAL A 175 -1.40 -31.08 3.23
C VAL A 175 -0.46 -30.16 2.47
N ILE A 176 0.12 -30.66 1.37
CA ILE A 176 0.94 -29.86 0.47
C ILE A 176 0.02 -29.24 -0.59
N ALA A 177 -0.06 -27.92 -0.62
CA ALA A 177 -0.77 -27.20 -1.65
C ALA A 177 0.21 -26.39 -2.52
N PRO A 178 0.54 -26.85 -3.74
CA PRO A 178 1.30 -26.05 -4.69
C PRO A 178 0.49 -24.83 -5.11
N GLY A 179 1.17 -23.71 -5.30
CA GLY A 179 0.53 -22.47 -5.63
C GLY A 179 1.41 -21.50 -6.40
N VAL A 180 0.86 -20.33 -6.67
CA VAL A 180 1.54 -19.23 -7.33
C VAL A 180 1.10 -17.91 -6.70
N LEU A 181 2.08 -17.04 -6.46
CA LEU A 181 1.87 -15.62 -6.22
C LEU A 181 2.23 -14.88 -7.50
N VAL A 182 1.33 -14.03 -7.98
CA VAL A 182 1.57 -13.10 -9.08
C VAL A 182 1.22 -11.70 -8.62
N ILE A 183 2.12 -10.75 -8.83
CA ILE A 183 1.86 -9.34 -8.57
C ILE A 183 2.03 -8.61 -9.89
N GLY A 184 1.12 -7.70 -10.19
CA GLY A 184 1.28 -6.78 -11.29
C GLY A 184 1.01 -5.35 -10.88
N ALA A 185 1.81 -4.43 -11.42
CA ALA A 185 1.71 -3.02 -11.13
C ALA A 185 1.85 -2.22 -12.43
N GLU A 186 1.23 -1.06 -12.44
CA GLU A 186 1.47 -0.04 -13.46
C GLU A 186 2.66 0.85 -13.06
N TYR A 187 3.39 1.35 -14.06
CA TYR A 187 4.56 2.22 -13.84
C TYR A 187 4.23 3.51 -13.09
N ALA A 188 3.05 4.10 -13.33
CA ALA A 188 2.57 5.27 -12.60
C ALA A 188 2.07 4.94 -11.18
N GLY A 189 1.95 3.65 -10.85
CA GLY A 189 1.49 3.19 -9.53
C GLY A 189 0.01 3.46 -9.25
N ARG A 190 -0.81 3.75 -10.27
CA ARG A 190 -2.25 3.95 -10.12
C ARG A 190 -2.99 2.62 -10.04
N SER A 191 -2.53 1.61 -10.76
CA SER A 191 -3.09 0.26 -10.68
C SER A 191 -2.13 -0.78 -10.14
N LEU A 192 -2.67 -1.66 -9.31
CA LEU A 192 -1.97 -2.79 -8.69
C LEU A 192 -2.93 -3.99 -8.66
N TYR A 193 -2.42 -5.18 -8.93
CA TYR A 193 -3.11 -6.40 -8.58
C TYR A 193 -2.15 -7.40 -7.94
N SER A 194 -2.68 -8.23 -7.05
CA SER A 194 -2.00 -9.40 -6.50
C SER A 194 -2.93 -10.59 -6.59
N LEU A 195 -2.40 -11.72 -7.04
CA LEU A 195 -3.08 -12.98 -7.18
C LEU A 195 -2.27 -14.02 -6.41
N VAL A 196 -2.91 -14.71 -5.50
CA VAL A 196 -2.39 -15.89 -4.82
C VAL A 196 -3.35 -17.01 -5.16
N SER A 197 -2.84 -18.14 -5.61
CA SER A 197 -3.65 -19.33 -5.82
C SER A 197 -2.91 -20.54 -5.32
N PHE A 198 -3.64 -21.45 -4.67
CA PHE A 198 -3.14 -22.75 -4.22
C PHE A 198 -4.09 -23.84 -4.70
N TYR A 199 -3.58 -25.06 -4.82
CA TYR A 199 -4.40 -26.22 -5.09
C TYR A 199 -4.26 -27.21 -3.94
N ASP A 200 -5.30 -27.35 -3.13
CA ASP A 200 -5.35 -28.37 -2.09
C ASP A 200 -5.46 -29.75 -2.76
N ILE A 201 -4.36 -30.50 -2.71
CA ILE A 201 -4.28 -31.83 -3.31
C ILE A 201 -5.14 -32.83 -2.52
N ALA A 202 -5.26 -32.69 -1.21
CA ALA A 202 -5.97 -33.63 -0.36
C ALA A 202 -7.48 -33.60 -0.61
N HIS A 203 -8.02 -32.40 -0.88
CA HIS A 203 -9.44 -32.20 -1.12
C HIS A 203 -9.81 -31.93 -2.58
N GLU A 204 -8.83 -31.87 -3.49
CA GLU A 204 -9.03 -31.51 -4.90
C GLU A 204 -9.75 -30.16 -5.10
N GLN A 205 -9.36 -29.15 -4.31
CA GLN A 205 -9.99 -27.84 -4.30
C GLN A 205 -8.98 -26.72 -4.58
N PRO A 206 -9.27 -25.80 -5.52
CA PRO A 206 -8.48 -24.59 -5.65
C PRO A 206 -8.84 -23.60 -4.54
N GLN A 207 -7.82 -22.89 -4.06
CA GLN A 207 -7.97 -21.68 -3.26
C GLN A 207 -7.41 -20.50 -4.07
N LEU A 208 -8.08 -19.35 -3.96
CA LEU A 208 -7.78 -18.16 -4.77
C LEU A 208 -7.96 -16.90 -3.94
N TYR A 209 -6.94 -16.06 -3.90
CA TYR A 209 -7.01 -14.72 -3.34
C TYR A 209 -6.54 -13.74 -4.41
N TRP A 210 -7.44 -12.93 -4.93
CA TRP A 210 -7.15 -11.91 -5.92
C TRP A 210 -7.57 -10.55 -5.39
N ASN A 211 -6.63 -9.62 -5.37
CA ASN A 211 -6.87 -8.22 -5.09
C ASN A 211 -6.48 -7.41 -6.33
N ALA A 212 -7.30 -6.43 -6.69
CA ALA A 212 -6.99 -5.44 -7.70
C ALA A 212 -7.40 -4.07 -7.21
N SER A 213 -6.59 -3.06 -7.46
CA SER A 213 -6.88 -1.67 -7.12
C SER A 213 -6.53 -0.73 -8.25
N TYR A 214 -7.30 0.36 -8.34
CA TYR A 214 -7.08 1.46 -9.28
C TYR A 214 -7.35 2.79 -8.59
N ASP A 215 -6.35 3.66 -8.53
CA ASP A 215 -6.43 5.03 -8.03
C ASP A 215 -6.82 6.00 -9.17
N PHE A 216 -8.03 6.53 -9.12
CA PHE A 216 -8.50 7.58 -10.02
C PHE A 216 -8.03 8.98 -9.60
N GLY A 217 -7.35 9.11 -8.46
CA GLY A 217 -6.88 10.36 -7.87
C GLY A 217 -7.64 10.71 -6.59
N PRO A 218 -8.88 11.24 -6.70
CA PRO A 218 -9.69 11.57 -5.53
C PRO A 218 -10.40 10.35 -4.91
N VAL A 219 -10.44 9.23 -5.63
CA VAL A 219 -11.05 7.97 -5.20
C VAL A 219 -10.21 6.82 -5.76
N ALA A 220 -10.00 5.80 -4.95
CA ALA A 220 -9.48 4.51 -5.41
C ALA A 220 -10.59 3.47 -5.37
N VAL A 221 -10.57 2.56 -6.33
CA VAL A 221 -11.44 1.37 -6.37
C VAL A 221 -10.58 0.18 -5.99
N VAL A 222 -11.06 -0.65 -5.08
CA VAL A 222 -10.44 -1.91 -4.68
C VAL A 222 -11.44 -3.03 -4.91
N TYR A 223 -10.99 -4.07 -5.57
CA TYR A 223 -11.73 -5.31 -5.78
C TYR A 223 -10.97 -6.44 -5.11
N ASP A 224 -11.67 -7.24 -4.31
CA ASP A 224 -11.15 -8.43 -3.66
C ASP A 224 -11.99 -9.63 -4.09
N LEU A 225 -11.33 -10.75 -4.38
CA LEU A 225 -11.94 -12.06 -4.57
C LEU A 225 -11.16 -13.03 -3.70
N GLU A 226 -11.86 -13.71 -2.82
CA GLU A 226 -11.36 -14.73 -1.92
C GLU A 226 -12.19 -15.99 -2.16
N HIS A 227 -11.54 -17.10 -2.43
CA HIS A 227 -12.14 -18.39 -2.65
C HIS A 227 -11.38 -19.39 -1.81
N GLU A 228 -12.07 -19.96 -0.82
CA GLU A 228 -11.47 -20.80 0.19
C GLU A 228 -12.29 -22.07 0.35
N TYR A 229 -11.59 -23.16 0.66
CA TYR A 229 -12.16 -24.43 1.07
C TYR A 229 -11.50 -24.84 2.38
N ARG A 230 -12.31 -25.14 3.40
CA ARG A 230 -11.82 -25.50 4.74
C ARG A 230 -12.78 -26.44 5.46
N GLU A 231 -12.27 -27.10 6.49
CA GLU A 231 -13.09 -27.82 7.47
C GLU A 231 -13.63 -26.80 8.48
N LEU A 232 -14.94 -26.81 8.71
CA LEU A 232 -15.61 -25.90 9.66
C LEU A 232 -15.78 -26.54 11.04
N SER A 233 -16.06 -27.84 11.07
CA SER A 233 -16.17 -28.66 12.28
C SER A 233 -15.91 -30.12 11.92
N GLU A 234 -15.88 -31.01 12.92
CA GLU A 234 -15.77 -32.45 12.71
C GLU A 234 -16.78 -32.91 11.62
N ASP A 235 -16.24 -33.42 10.51
CA ASP A 235 -16.95 -33.87 9.31
C ASP A 235 -17.75 -32.81 8.52
N ILE A 236 -17.65 -31.51 8.80
CA ILE A 236 -18.33 -30.46 8.01
C ILE A 236 -17.30 -29.66 7.23
N TYR A 237 -17.40 -29.70 5.91
CA TYR A 237 -16.55 -28.93 5.00
C TYR A 237 -17.34 -27.80 4.35
N ILE A 238 -16.69 -26.66 4.18
CA ILE A 238 -17.28 -25.46 3.61
C ILE A 238 -16.41 -24.93 2.47
N GLN A 239 -17.09 -24.42 1.44
CA GLN A 239 -16.47 -23.64 0.39
C GLN A 239 -17.11 -22.26 0.32
N GLU A 240 -16.27 -21.24 0.43
CA GLU A 240 -16.66 -19.84 0.45
C GLU A 240 -16.03 -19.11 -0.74
N MET A 241 -16.81 -18.34 -1.49
CA MET A 241 -16.33 -17.39 -2.48
C MET A 241 -16.84 -16.00 -2.10
N ARG A 242 -15.95 -15.16 -1.58
CA ARG A 242 -16.22 -13.78 -1.21
C ARG A 242 -15.69 -12.83 -2.28
N ASN A 243 -16.52 -11.92 -2.75
CA ASN A 243 -16.15 -10.86 -3.68
C ASN A 243 -16.47 -9.51 -3.05
N SER A 244 -15.51 -8.62 -2.96
CA SER A 244 -15.65 -7.30 -2.38
C SER A 244 -15.35 -6.23 -3.44
N LEU A 245 -16.18 -5.20 -3.51
CA LEU A 245 -15.91 -4.00 -4.29
C LEU A 245 -16.01 -2.79 -3.36
N THR A 246 -14.89 -2.11 -3.16
CA THR A 246 -14.74 -1.02 -2.20
C THR A 246 -14.26 0.24 -2.89
N LEU A 247 -14.96 1.35 -2.65
CA LEU A 247 -14.50 2.69 -2.96
C LEU A 247 -13.74 3.24 -1.75
N GLN A 248 -12.55 3.79 -1.98
CA GLN A 248 -11.71 4.41 -0.97
C GLN A 248 -11.53 5.89 -1.30
N THR A 249 -11.79 6.76 -0.32
CA THR A 249 -11.65 8.21 -0.48
C THR A 249 -10.60 8.73 0.51
N PRO A 250 -9.42 9.17 0.04
CA PRO A 250 -8.44 9.81 0.90
C PRO A 250 -8.84 11.25 1.21
N TRP A 251 -9.21 11.52 2.46
CA TRP A 251 -9.48 12.86 2.98
C TRP A 251 -8.21 13.63 3.32
N ILE A 252 -7.19 12.90 3.76
CA ILE A 252 -5.84 13.43 4.02
C ILE A 252 -4.86 12.53 3.29
N GLY A 253 -4.11 13.10 2.36
CA GLY A 253 -3.10 12.38 1.58
C GLY A 253 -1.77 12.24 2.34
N ALA A 254 -1.15 11.07 2.24
CA ALA A 254 0.19 10.85 2.76
C ALA A 254 1.20 11.70 1.97
N ARG A 255 2.09 12.38 2.70
CA ARG A 255 3.24 13.08 2.08
C ARG A 255 4.34 12.06 1.78
N ALA A 256 5.01 12.23 0.64
CA ALA A 256 6.12 11.36 0.25
C ALA A 256 7.38 11.56 1.11
N VAL A 257 7.52 12.71 1.77
CA VAL A 257 8.68 13.08 2.58
C VAL A 257 8.22 13.76 3.88
N GLY A 258 8.84 13.40 5.01
CA GLY A 258 8.54 13.96 6.32
C GLY A 258 7.41 13.23 7.07
N PRO A 259 6.84 13.83 8.14
CA PRO A 259 5.70 13.25 8.84
C PRO A 259 4.49 13.16 7.88
N ALA A 260 4.06 11.93 7.62
CA ALA A 260 2.92 11.60 6.78
C ALA A 260 1.69 11.35 7.65
N ARG A 261 0.56 11.95 7.27
CA ARG A 261 -0.75 11.63 7.84
C ARG A 261 -1.64 11.14 6.71
N SER A 262 -2.48 10.16 7.01
CA SER A 262 -3.50 9.66 6.11
C SER A 262 -4.82 9.54 6.84
N LEU A 263 -5.90 9.89 6.16
CA LEU A 263 -7.26 9.59 6.58
C LEU A 263 -7.99 9.11 5.34
N VAL A 264 -8.49 7.88 5.38
CA VAL A 264 -9.18 7.23 4.27
C VAL A 264 -10.51 6.72 4.79
N THR A 265 -11.59 6.98 4.09
CA THR A 265 -12.87 6.30 4.31
C THR A 265 -13.12 5.29 3.22
N ARG A 266 -13.90 4.27 3.53
CA ARG A 266 -14.23 3.16 2.64
C ARG A 266 -15.71 2.90 2.66
N ALA A 267 -16.28 2.64 1.49
CA ALA A 267 -17.64 2.17 1.34
C ALA A 267 -17.67 1.14 0.21
N GLY A 268 -18.36 0.04 0.40
CA GLY A 268 -18.33 -1.05 -0.55
C GLY A 268 -19.47 -2.03 -0.38
N VAL A 269 -19.45 -3.02 -1.26
CA VAL A 269 -20.36 -4.17 -1.23
C VAL A 269 -19.51 -5.43 -1.16
N SER A 270 -19.95 -6.40 -0.38
CA SER A 270 -19.34 -7.72 -0.29
C SER A 270 -20.37 -8.76 -0.67
N HIS A 271 -20.01 -9.72 -1.50
CA HIS A 271 -20.86 -10.81 -1.93
C HIS A 271 -20.22 -12.13 -1.51
N LEU A 272 -20.88 -12.88 -0.65
CA LEU A 272 -20.45 -14.20 -0.20
C LEU A 272 -21.32 -15.24 -0.87
N ALA A 273 -20.70 -16.13 -1.64
CA ALA A 273 -21.30 -17.37 -2.09
C ALA A 273 -20.73 -18.51 -1.24
N GLU A 274 -21.59 -19.32 -0.64
CA GLU A 274 -21.19 -20.36 0.30
C GLU A 274 -21.90 -21.68 -0.01
N ARG A 275 -21.19 -22.79 0.20
CA ARG A 275 -21.76 -24.13 0.24
C ARG A 275 -21.08 -24.97 1.30
N ALA A 276 -21.82 -25.83 1.97
CA ALA A 276 -21.30 -26.74 2.99
C ALA A 276 -21.83 -28.16 2.77
N ALA A 277 -21.04 -29.15 3.19
CA ALA A 277 -21.41 -30.56 3.12
C ALA A 277 -20.87 -31.34 4.32
N VAL A 278 -21.51 -32.47 4.61
CA VAL A 278 -20.98 -33.47 5.54
C VAL A 278 -20.02 -34.37 4.75
N GLY A 279 -18.78 -34.45 5.19
CA GLY A 279 -17.65 -35.07 4.49
C GLY A 279 -16.96 -34.12 3.51
N SER A 280 -15.70 -34.44 3.20
CA SER A 280 -14.92 -33.65 2.24
C SER A 280 -15.48 -33.77 0.84
N PHE A 281 -15.22 -32.76 0.03
CA PHE A 281 -15.67 -32.74 -1.35
C PHE A 281 -14.72 -32.06 -2.32
N GLY A 282 -14.70 -32.57 -3.55
CA GLY A 282 -13.88 -32.05 -4.64
C GLY A 282 -14.60 -31.07 -5.57
N PHE A 283 -13.84 -30.41 -6.43
CA PHE A 283 -14.41 -29.50 -7.44
C PHE A 283 -15.32 -30.23 -8.45
N GLN A 284 -15.11 -31.53 -8.68
CA GLN A 284 -15.81 -32.32 -9.70
C GLN A 284 -17.16 -32.87 -9.23
N ASP A 285 -17.40 -32.89 -7.94
CA ASP A 285 -18.58 -33.51 -7.36
C ASP A 285 -19.84 -32.63 -7.57
N SER A 286 -20.99 -33.31 -7.70
CA SER A 286 -22.28 -32.65 -7.90
C SER A 286 -22.90 -32.27 -6.54
N PHE A 287 -23.08 -30.98 -6.30
CA PHE A 287 -23.47 -30.43 -4.99
C PHE A 287 -24.74 -29.59 -5.03
N PRO A 288 -25.36 -29.32 -3.85
CA PRO A 288 -26.47 -28.39 -3.73
C PRO A 288 -26.13 -26.98 -4.23
N ASP A 289 -27.19 -26.21 -4.43
CA ASP A 289 -27.14 -24.81 -4.87
C ASP A 289 -26.27 -23.95 -3.95
N TRP A 290 -25.49 -23.05 -4.54
CA TRP A 290 -24.75 -22.03 -3.81
C TRP A 290 -25.72 -21.11 -3.06
N MET A 291 -25.38 -20.80 -1.80
CA MET A 291 -26.06 -19.76 -1.05
C MET A 291 -25.39 -18.42 -1.30
N TYR A 292 -26.15 -17.45 -1.79
CA TYR A 292 -25.63 -16.11 -2.13
C TYR A 292 -26.07 -15.08 -1.10
N ARG A 293 -25.12 -14.30 -0.59
CA ARG A 293 -25.34 -13.25 0.42
C ARG A 293 -24.66 -11.96 -0.06
N THR A 294 -25.35 -10.82 0.00
CA THR A 294 -24.76 -9.53 -0.36
C THR A 294 -24.82 -8.57 0.83
N GLY A 295 -23.65 -8.25 1.38
CA GLY A 295 -23.49 -7.31 2.47
C GLY A 295 -22.99 -5.93 2.04
N LEU A 296 -23.15 -4.97 2.95
CA LEU A 296 -22.65 -3.60 2.83
C LEU A 296 -21.45 -3.40 3.73
N LEU A 297 -20.38 -2.82 3.18
CA LEU A 297 -19.15 -2.49 3.90
C LEU A 297 -19.03 -0.98 4.07
N ALA A 298 -18.71 -0.54 5.27
CA ALA A 298 -18.27 0.83 5.52
C ALA A 298 -17.08 0.83 6.51
N GLY A 299 -16.15 1.75 6.35
CA GLY A 299 -15.01 1.83 7.25
C GLY A 299 -14.19 3.10 7.12
N PHE A 300 -13.23 3.24 8.02
CA PHE A 300 -12.26 4.31 8.02
C PHE A 300 -10.89 3.80 8.49
N SER A 301 -9.85 4.48 8.06
CA SER A 301 -8.49 4.28 8.54
C SER A 301 -7.80 5.63 8.65
N TYR A 302 -7.20 5.88 9.81
CA TYR A 302 -6.33 7.01 10.09
C TYR A 302 -4.93 6.50 10.40
N GLY A 303 -3.92 7.11 9.80
CA GLY A 303 -2.52 6.84 10.06
C GLY A 303 -1.75 8.14 10.23
N SER A 304 -0.81 8.17 11.17
CA SER A 304 0.13 9.27 11.34
C SER A 304 1.50 8.68 11.61
N VAL A 305 2.37 8.76 10.61
CA VAL A 305 3.75 8.32 10.68
C VAL A 305 4.63 9.56 10.75
N HIS A 306 5.34 9.76 11.85
CA HIS A 306 6.39 10.77 11.92
C HIS A 306 7.67 10.13 11.41
N SER A 307 8.24 10.70 10.35
CA SER A 307 9.48 10.24 9.75
C SER A 307 10.55 10.07 10.81
N ALA A 308 11.08 8.85 10.95
CA ALA A 308 12.41 8.66 11.50
C ALA A 308 13.45 9.07 10.43
N PRO A 309 14.72 9.29 10.83
CA PRO A 309 15.81 9.38 9.86
C PRO A 309 15.77 8.21 8.87
N LEU A 310 16.27 8.42 7.65
CA LEU A 310 16.37 7.44 6.54
C LEU A 310 16.92 6.06 6.94
N ARG A 311 17.52 5.95 8.13
CA ARG A 311 18.14 4.76 8.72
C ARG A 311 17.25 3.99 9.72
N ALA A 312 15.94 4.16 9.71
CA ALA A 312 15.05 3.40 10.60
C ALA A 312 14.18 2.42 9.79
N ILE A 313 14.60 1.16 9.75
CA ILE A 313 13.96 0.03 9.04
C ILE A 313 12.47 -0.07 9.37
N TYR A 314 12.14 -0.07 10.67
CA TYR A 314 10.77 -0.19 11.14
C TYR A 314 10.09 1.16 11.32
N GLY A 315 10.61 2.22 10.71
CA GLY A 315 10.08 3.57 10.79
C GLY A 315 10.19 4.22 12.17
N GLY A 316 9.83 5.50 12.22
CA GLY A 316 9.82 6.29 13.43
C GLY A 316 8.56 6.08 14.26
N ARG A 317 8.13 7.15 14.93
CA ARG A 317 6.89 7.14 15.69
C ARG A 317 5.71 7.02 14.73
N ALA A 318 4.86 6.02 14.92
CA ALA A 318 3.64 5.84 14.15
C ALA A 318 2.45 5.64 15.08
N VAL A 319 1.30 6.17 14.70
CA VAL A 319 0.01 5.85 15.31
C VAL A 319 -0.96 5.58 14.18
N ALA A 320 -1.70 4.49 14.28
CA ALA A 320 -2.73 4.12 13.34
C ALA A 320 -3.98 3.64 14.06
N VAL A 321 -5.14 3.99 13.52
CA VAL A 321 -6.46 3.57 13.99
C VAL A 321 -7.30 3.25 12.78
N SER A 322 -7.97 2.11 12.77
CA SER A 322 -8.94 1.77 11.73
C SER A 322 -10.14 1.07 12.31
N GLY A 323 -11.28 1.23 11.65
CA GLY A 323 -12.52 0.55 12.00
C GLY A 323 -13.34 0.27 10.76
N SER A 324 -14.04 -0.86 10.74
CA SER A 324 -14.98 -1.21 9.69
C SER A 324 -16.20 -1.92 10.25
N VAL A 325 -17.30 -1.79 9.51
CA VAL A 325 -18.58 -2.45 9.75
C VAL A 325 -18.97 -3.14 8.45
N LEU A 326 -19.31 -4.42 8.54
CA LEU A 326 -19.88 -5.22 7.48
C LEU A 326 -21.27 -5.67 7.92
N VAL A 327 -22.29 -5.29 7.16
CA VAL A 327 -23.67 -5.72 7.38
C VAL A 327 -23.98 -6.81 6.37
N GLU A 328 -24.15 -8.04 6.84
CA GLU A 328 -24.48 -9.22 6.05
C GLU A 328 -25.98 -9.51 6.20
N PRO A 329 -26.69 -9.79 5.11
CA PRO A 329 -28.13 -10.03 5.15
C PRO A 329 -28.43 -11.30 5.94
N LYS A 330 -29.64 -11.37 6.50
CA LYS A 330 -30.11 -12.52 7.28
C LYS A 330 -29.93 -13.87 6.58
N GLU A 331 -29.68 -14.91 7.37
CA GLU A 331 -29.57 -16.28 6.89
C GLU A 331 -30.95 -16.86 6.53
N LEU A 332 -30.96 -17.98 5.79
CA LEU A 332 -32.21 -18.68 5.48
C LEU A 332 -32.84 -19.20 6.78
N GLY A 333 -34.00 -18.65 7.17
CA GLY A 333 -34.66 -18.96 8.44
C GLY A 333 -34.29 -18.01 9.60
N GLY A 334 -33.32 -17.11 9.41
CA GLY A 334 -32.98 -16.06 10.35
C GLY A 334 -33.98 -14.90 10.35
N SER A 335 -34.13 -14.23 11.49
CA SER A 335 -35.03 -13.08 11.65
C SER A 335 -34.35 -11.72 11.46
N THR A 336 -33.00 -11.66 11.55
CA THR A 336 -32.24 -10.39 11.57
C THR A 336 -30.94 -10.47 10.78
N ASP A 337 -30.46 -9.33 10.28
CA ASP A 337 -29.16 -9.21 9.62
C ASP A 337 -28.00 -9.46 10.61
N ARG A 338 -26.84 -9.86 10.10
CA ARG A 338 -25.59 -10.03 10.87
C ARG A 338 -24.74 -8.78 10.69
N VAL A 339 -24.30 -8.16 11.78
CA VAL A 339 -23.40 -7.01 11.76
C VAL A 339 -22.06 -7.45 12.33
N ARG A 340 -21.01 -7.39 11.51
CA ARG A 340 -19.64 -7.65 11.91
C ARG A 340 -18.88 -6.33 11.99
N THR A 341 -18.18 -6.12 13.09
CA THR A 341 -17.34 -4.93 13.27
C THR A 341 -15.91 -5.36 13.48
N ARG A 342 -14.97 -4.63 12.90
CA ARG A 342 -13.53 -4.79 13.15
C ARG A 342 -12.95 -3.46 13.58
N ALA A 343 -12.06 -3.49 14.56
CA ALA A 343 -11.33 -2.33 15.02
C ALA A 343 -9.86 -2.69 15.22
N ARG A 344 -8.98 -1.77 14.86
CA ARG A 344 -7.54 -1.90 15.06
C ARG A 344 -6.95 -0.59 15.52
N VAL A 345 -6.08 -0.66 16.50
CA VAL A 345 -5.25 0.44 16.98
C VAL A 345 -3.81 -0.05 17.02
N MET A 346 -2.90 0.78 16.53
CA MET A 346 -1.47 0.52 16.59
C MET A 346 -0.72 1.78 16.97
N GLY A 347 0.22 1.66 17.90
CA GLY A 347 1.18 2.68 18.25
C GLY A 347 2.58 2.11 18.17
N ARG A 348 3.50 2.83 17.54
CA ARG A 348 4.90 2.45 17.41
C ARG A 348 5.80 3.61 17.78
N SER A 349 6.87 3.33 18.50
CA SER A 349 7.89 4.31 18.84
C SER A 349 9.28 3.68 18.82
N SER A 350 10.30 4.50 18.60
CA SER A 350 11.68 4.07 18.76
C SER A 350 12.00 3.84 20.24
N ALA A 351 12.58 2.68 20.55
CA ALA A 351 13.25 2.43 21.82
C ALA A 351 14.64 3.07 21.76
N LEU A 352 14.81 4.19 22.45
CA LEU A 352 16.10 4.86 22.54
C LEU A 352 17.01 4.08 23.51
N PRO A 353 18.33 3.94 23.22
CA PRO A 353 19.07 4.53 22.09
C PRO A 353 19.32 3.57 20.90
N SER A 354 18.77 2.35 20.88
CA SER A 354 19.23 1.24 20.01
C SER A 354 18.69 1.22 18.58
N GLN A 355 18.02 2.27 18.10
CA GLN A 355 17.27 2.27 16.82
C GLN A 355 16.18 1.19 16.73
N ALA A 356 15.99 0.39 17.79
CA ALA A 356 14.92 -0.58 17.90
C ALA A 356 13.57 0.14 17.97
N THR A 357 12.51 -0.57 17.63
CA THR A 357 11.15 -0.07 17.73
C THR A 357 10.34 -0.94 18.67
N VAL A 358 9.49 -0.30 19.46
CA VAL A 358 8.43 -0.94 20.23
C VAL A 358 7.13 -0.62 19.53
N GLN A 359 6.33 -1.64 19.25
CA GLN A 359 4.99 -1.52 18.70
C GLN A 359 4.00 -2.16 19.65
N LEU A 360 2.95 -1.44 19.99
CA LEU A 360 1.76 -1.95 20.64
C LEU A 360 0.65 -1.98 19.60
N SER A 361 -0.06 -3.09 19.51
CA SER A 361 -1.23 -3.24 18.65
C SER A 361 -2.38 -3.87 19.42
N ALA A 362 -3.59 -3.45 19.10
CA ALA A 362 -4.81 -4.03 19.62
C ALA A 362 -5.77 -4.18 18.43
N ASN A 363 -6.29 -5.39 18.25
CA ASN A 363 -7.25 -5.75 17.23
C ASN A 363 -8.49 -6.30 17.94
N ALA A 364 -9.66 -6.01 17.39
CA ALA A 364 -10.92 -6.54 17.87
C ALA A 364 -11.83 -6.86 16.69
N VAL A 365 -12.55 -7.98 16.79
CA VAL A 365 -13.65 -8.33 15.90
C VAL A 365 -14.85 -8.71 16.74
N ALA A 366 -16.01 -8.20 16.38
CA ALA A 366 -17.27 -8.56 17.03
C ALA A 366 -18.32 -8.88 15.97
N SER A 367 -19.23 -9.79 16.28
CA SER A 367 -20.41 -10.07 15.49
C SER A 367 -21.68 -9.91 16.32
N SER A 368 -22.78 -9.56 15.68
CA SER A 368 -24.09 -9.50 16.33
C SER A 368 -24.74 -10.88 16.49
N ARG A 369 -24.21 -11.92 15.82
CA ARG A 369 -24.63 -13.33 15.90
C ARG A 369 -23.64 -14.25 15.17
N ASP A 370 -23.74 -15.56 15.41
CA ASP A 370 -23.00 -16.64 14.76
C ASP A 370 -21.48 -16.61 15.02
N GLY A 371 -21.08 -16.23 16.24
CA GLY A 371 -19.68 -16.21 16.68
C GLY A 371 -18.76 -15.34 15.81
N VAL A 372 -17.46 -15.41 16.06
CA VAL A 372 -16.41 -14.86 15.20
C VAL A 372 -15.31 -15.91 14.98
N ASP A 373 -15.73 -17.15 14.79
CA ASP A 373 -14.83 -18.32 14.68
C ASP A 373 -14.00 -18.25 13.41
N GLY A 374 -12.75 -18.70 13.50
CA GLY A 374 -11.74 -18.51 12.44
C GLY A 374 -11.30 -17.06 12.21
N LEU A 375 -11.81 -16.08 12.97
CA LEU A 375 -11.40 -14.68 12.83
C LEU A 375 -10.43 -14.25 13.92
N LEU A 376 -9.49 -13.40 13.52
CA LEU A 376 -8.55 -12.73 14.41
C LEU A 376 -7.73 -13.74 15.24
N THR A 377 -6.81 -14.43 14.58
CA THR A 377 -5.91 -15.42 15.17
C THR A 377 -4.58 -14.84 15.64
N PRO A 378 -4.04 -15.30 16.79
CA PRO A 378 -2.66 -15.02 17.18
C PRO A 378 -1.68 -15.64 16.18
N ARG A 379 -0.53 -15.00 15.96
CA ARG A 379 0.45 -15.37 14.91
C ARG A 379 0.97 -16.82 14.97
N LEU A 380 0.88 -17.45 16.14
CA LEU A 380 1.44 -18.77 16.42
C LEU A 380 0.37 -19.76 16.90
N SER A 381 -0.91 -19.55 16.58
CA SER A 381 -2.00 -20.41 17.06
C SER A 381 -3.17 -20.50 16.11
N ASP A 382 -3.33 -21.68 15.52
CA ASP A 382 -4.50 -22.06 14.73
C ASP A 382 -5.65 -22.51 15.66
N SER A 383 -5.34 -23.06 16.84
CA SER A 383 -6.33 -23.51 17.84
C SER A 383 -7.22 -22.41 18.43
N TRP A 384 -6.88 -21.14 18.16
CA TRP A 384 -7.73 -20.00 18.52
C TRP A 384 -8.91 -19.82 17.56
N GLU A 385 -8.83 -20.40 16.37
CA GLU A 385 -9.92 -20.39 15.39
C GLU A 385 -11.17 -21.05 15.97
N ASP A 386 -11.00 -22.14 16.73
CA ASP A 386 -12.05 -22.97 17.32
C ASP A 386 -12.66 -22.42 18.63
N GLN A 387 -12.15 -21.30 19.14
CA GLN A 387 -12.71 -20.69 20.36
C GLN A 387 -14.00 -19.94 20.02
N ASP A 388 -15.14 -20.51 20.44
CA ASP A 388 -16.46 -19.89 20.30
C ASP A 388 -16.55 -18.57 21.07
N GLY A 389 -16.93 -17.50 20.38
CA GLY A 389 -17.30 -16.25 21.03
C GLY A 389 -17.84 -15.21 20.05
N ASP A 390 -18.74 -14.34 20.52
CA ASP A 390 -19.30 -13.25 19.69
C ASP A 390 -18.29 -12.13 19.42
N THR A 391 -17.29 -11.99 20.30
CA THR A 391 -16.23 -10.98 20.19
C THR A 391 -14.87 -11.59 20.50
N LYS A 392 -13.87 -11.29 19.68
CA LYS A 392 -12.46 -11.64 19.88
C LYS A 392 -11.60 -10.38 19.93
N PHE A 393 -10.57 -10.43 20.76
CA PHE A 393 -9.58 -9.37 20.95
C PHE A 393 -8.17 -9.96 20.94
N ILE A 394 -7.25 -9.28 20.28
CA ILE A 394 -5.82 -9.58 20.36
C ILE A 394 -5.07 -8.30 20.70
N VAL A 395 -4.19 -8.38 21.70
CA VAL A 395 -3.24 -7.34 22.05
C VAL A 395 -1.83 -7.86 21.84
N GLY A 396 -1.06 -7.20 20.98
CA GLY A 396 0.31 -7.58 20.64
C GLY A 396 1.31 -6.51 21.04
N LEU A 397 2.44 -6.94 21.59
CA LEU A 397 3.62 -6.11 21.83
C LEU A 397 4.79 -6.67 21.02
N ASP A 398 5.32 -5.87 20.10
CA ASP A 398 6.51 -6.20 19.31
C ASP A 398 7.69 -5.33 19.75
N TYR A 399 8.86 -5.93 19.89
CA TYR A 399 10.15 -5.25 19.99
C TYR A 399 11.04 -5.68 18.83
N ARG A 400 11.35 -4.75 17.92
CA ARG A 400 12.08 -5.03 16.68
C ARG A 400 13.41 -4.30 16.63
N ILE A 401 14.47 -5.04 16.32
CA ILE A 401 15.85 -4.60 16.23
C ILE A 401 16.26 -4.58 14.74
N PRO A 402 16.63 -3.42 14.19
CA PRO A 402 17.19 -3.36 12.84
C PRO A 402 18.60 -3.96 12.81
N TRP A 403 18.90 -4.80 11.82
CA TRP A 403 20.24 -5.38 11.65
C TRP A 403 21.01 -4.70 10.51
N GLY A 404 20.32 -4.19 9.48
CA GLY A 404 20.96 -3.39 8.45
C GLY A 404 20.00 -2.77 7.44
N LEU A 405 20.42 -1.63 6.90
CA LEU A 405 19.76 -0.92 5.80
C LEU A 405 20.66 -0.96 4.58
N PHE A 406 20.05 -1.18 3.43
CA PHE A 406 20.76 -1.16 2.17
C PHE A 406 20.35 0.11 1.42
N ASP A 407 21.33 1.00 1.22
CA ASP A 407 21.14 2.27 0.50
C ASP A 407 20.88 2.05 -1.01
N ALA A 408 21.17 0.86 -1.54
CA ALA A 408 20.96 0.49 -2.93
C ALA A 408 20.22 -0.84 -3.04
N SER A 409 19.19 -0.88 -3.88
CA SER A 409 18.53 -2.10 -4.31
C SER A 409 19.54 -3.08 -4.91
N VAL A 410 19.67 -4.28 -4.35
CA VAL A 410 20.39 -5.38 -5.01
C VAL A 410 19.41 -6.06 -5.97
N PRO A 411 19.55 -5.94 -7.30
CA PRO A 411 18.62 -6.60 -8.23
C PRO A 411 18.76 -8.13 -8.13
N PRO A 412 17.69 -8.92 -8.35
CA PRO A 412 16.31 -8.53 -8.73
C PRO A 412 15.37 -8.30 -7.52
N LEU A 413 15.82 -8.64 -6.31
CA LEU A 413 15.10 -8.52 -5.03
C LEU A 413 15.75 -7.41 -4.22
N ALA A 414 15.23 -6.19 -4.32
CA ALA A 414 15.81 -5.06 -3.60
C ALA A 414 15.50 -5.18 -2.10
N VAL A 415 16.25 -5.99 -1.37
CA VAL A 415 16.23 -5.96 0.10
C VAL A 415 16.68 -4.56 0.51
N THR A 416 15.77 -3.77 1.05
CA THR A 416 16.06 -2.42 1.53
C THR A 416 16.39 -2.43 3.01
N ALA A 417 15.92 -3.44 3.74
CA ALA A 417 16.17 -3.56 5.16
C ALA A 417 15.99 -5.00 5.67
N PHE A 418 16.65 -5.32 6.77
CA PHE A 418 16.43 -6.57 7.52
C PHE A 418 16.63 -6.36 9.02
N GLY A 419 15.92 -7.15 9.83
CA GLY A 419 16.05 -7.13 11.27
C GLY A 419 15.46 -8.36 11.92
N SER A 420 15.50 -8.34 13.25
CA SER A 420 14.86 -9.35 14.09
C SER A 420 13.89 -8.69 15.05
N GLY A 421 13.02 -9.47 15.66
CA GLY A 421 12.16 -9.01 16.72
C GLY A 421 11.82 -10.10 17.70
N VAL A 422 11.32 -9.67 18.85
CA VAL A 422 10.56 -10.52 19.76
C VAL A 422 9.16 -9.95 19.85
N PHE A 423 8.17 -10.80 19.95
CA PHE A 423 6.79 -10.39 20.13
C PHE A 423 6.12 -11.22 21.21
N VAL A 424 5.03 -10.69 21.74
CA VAL A 424 4.10 -11.42 22.59
C VAL A 424 2.69 -10.96 22.26
N GLU A 425 1.78 -11.91 22.07
CA GLU A 425 0.36 -11.65 21.87
C GLU A 425 -0.47 -12.26 23.00
N PHE A 426 -1.51 -11.54 23.37
CA PHE A 426 -2.53 -11.95 24.34
C PHE A 426 -3.87 -11.92 23.63
N ALA A 427 -4.64 -12.99 23.80
CA ALA A 427 -5.94 -13.12 23.21
C ALA A 427 -7.04 -13.13 24.29
N ALA A 428 -8.22 -12.65 23.93
CA ALA A 428 -9.41 -12.67 24.77
C ALA A 428 -10.65 -12.82 23.90
N TRP A 429 -11.69 -13.44 24.43
CA TRP A 429 -12.98 -13.57 23.77
C TRP A 429 -14.12 -13.29 24.73
N ALA A 430 -15.30 -12.99 24.20
CA ALA A 430 -16.49 -12.71 24.99
C ALA A 430 -17.76 -13.05 24.21
N ASP A 431 -18.74 -13.62 24.90
CA ASP A 431 -20.11 -13.71 24.42
C ASP A 431 -20.87 -12.41 24.68
N TYR A 432 -21.93 -12.15 23.91
CA TYR A 432 -22.71 -10.93 24.05
C TYR A 432 -23.30 -10.78 25.46
N GLY A 433 -22.95 -9.68 26.13
CA GLY A 433 -23.42 -9.39 27.49
C GLY A 433 -22.59 -10.05 28.60
N GLU A 434 -21.55 -10.81 28.26
CA GLU A 434 -20.63 -11.40 29.22
C GLU A 434 -19.34 -10.57 29.39
N ALA A 435 -18.61 -10.84 30.47
CA ALA A 435 -17.29 -10.25 30.68
C ALA A 435 -16.24 -10.94 29.79
N PRO A 436 -15.26 -10.21 29.23
CA PRO A 436 -14.20 -10.82 28.43
C PRO A 436 -13.42 -11.87 29.22
N ARG A 437 -13.30 -13.05 28.62
CA ARG A 437 -12.49 -14.16 29.09
C ARG A 437 -11.14 -14.09 28.40
N LEU A 438 -10.09 -13.97 29.19
CA LEU A 438 -8.72 -14.05 28.70
C LEU A 438 -8.41 -15.49 28.31
N ASP A 439 -7.70 -15.66 27.21
CA ASP A 439 -7.14 -16.94 26.83
C ASP A 439 -6.26 -17.51 27.95
N ASP A 440 -6.26 -18.84 28.05
CA ASP A 440 -5.39 -19.56 28.97
C ASP A 440 -3.95 -19.61 28.47
N TYR A 441 -3.69 -19.11 27.27
CA TYR A 441 -2.37 -19.04 26.68
C TYR A 441 -1.95 -17.59 26.32
N PHE A 442 -0.65 -17.38 26.23
CA PHE A 442 -0.07 -16.25 25.53
C PHE A 442 0.95 -16.76 24.51
N TYR A 443 1.24 -15.91 23.52
CA TYR A 443 1.93 -16.31 22.29
C TYR A 443 3.23 -15.52 22.12
N PRO A 444 4.29 -15.87 22.85
CA PRO A 444 5.60 -15.26 22.67
C PRO A 444 6.29 -15.86 21.44
N GLY A 445 7.04 -15.03 20.73
CA GLY A 445 7.82 -15.51 19.59
C GLY A 445 8.99 -14.62 19.22
N VAL A 446 9.82 -15.15 18.35
CA VAL A 446 10.89 -14.43 17.67
C VAL A 446 10.53 -14.28 16.19
N GLU A 447 10.93 -13.17 15.61
CA GLU A 447 10.71 -12.84 14.20
C GLU A 447 12.06 -12.49 13.57
N LEU A 448 12.31 -13.00 12.36
CA LEU A 448 13.29 -12.47 11.43
C LEU A 448 12.53 -11.92 10.24
N SER A 449 12.69 -10.63 9.94
CA SER A 449 11.95 -10.00 8.86
C SER A 449 12.77 -8.99 8.08
N GLY A 450 12.38 -8.77 6.84
CA GLY A 450 13.00 -7.84 5.92
C GLY A 450 11.99 -7.02 5.16
N GLU A 451 12.41 -5.82 4.76
CA GLU A 451 11.70 -5.02 3.77
C GLU A 451 12.34 -5.26 2.40
N PHE A 452 11.51 -5.61 1.44
CA PHE A 452 11.87 -5.85 0.05
C PHE A 452 11.17 -4.80 -0.81
N ARG A 453 11.82 -4.33 -1.87
CA ARG A 453 11.16 -3.52 -2.89
C ARG A 453 11.13 -4.25 -4.21
N PHE A 454 9.94 -4.33 -4.76
CA PHE A 454 9.74 -4.73 -6.15
C PHE A 454 9.17 -3.50 -6.86
N SER A 455 9.96 -2.90 -7.74
CA SER A 455 9.62 -1.59 -8.33
C SER A 455 9.42 -0.53 -7.22
N MET A 456 8.33 0.24 -7.27
CA MET A 456 7.97 1.27 -6.28
C MET A 456 7.25 0.70 -5.03
N LEU A 457 6.94 -0.59 -4.99
CA LEU A 457 6.14 -1.18 -3.90
C LEU A 457 7.05 -1.78 -2.83
N PRO A 458 6.95 -1.33 -1.57
CA PRO A 458 7.61 -1.98 -0.45
C PRO A 458 6.80 -3.22 -0.02
N TRP A 459 7.53 -4.25 0.42
CA TRP A 459 7.04 -5.55 0.85
C TRP A 459 7.73 -5.89 2.17
N THR A 460 7.05 -6.59 3.06
CA THR A 460 7.63 -7.14 4.29
C THR A 460 7.47 -8.65 4.24
N GLY A 461 8.55 -9.37 4.50
CA GLY A 461 8.51 -10.81 4.59
C GLY A 461 9.49 -11.32 5.64
N GLY A 462 9.28 -12.55 6.10
CA GLY A 462 10.07 -13.08 7.19
C GLY A 462 9.65 -14.46 7.64
N VAL A 463 10.27 -14.86 8.74
CA VAL A 463 10.02 -16.11 9.44
C VAL A 463 9.79 -15.80 10.91
N GLN A 464 8.74 -16.39 11.47
CA GLN A 464 8.41 -16.30 12.90
C GLN A 464 8.47 -17.69 13.51
N PHE A 465 8.92 -17.75 14.75
CA PHE A 465 8.98 -18.99 15.51
C PHE A 465 8.65 -18.72 16.97
N GLY A 466 7.83 -19.57 17.58
CA GLY A 466 7.60 -19.50 19.01
C GLY A 466 6.64 -20.57 19.51
N PRO A 467 6.58 -20.76 20.84
CA PRO A 467 5.63 -21.64 21.47
C PRO A 467 4.31 -20.93 21.81
N ARG A 468 3.23 -21.71 21.93
CA ARG A 468 2.07 -21.36 22.75
C ARG A 468 2.37 -21.69 24.22
N VAL A 469 2.19 -20.74 25.14
CA VAL A 469 2.57 -20.90 26.56
C VAL A 469 1.37 -20.71 27.48
N LYS A 470 1.10 -21.66 28.38
CA LYS A 470 0.04 -21.51 29.40
C LYS A 470 0.32 -20.29 30.27
N ARG A 471 -0.70 -19.46 30.44
CA ARG A 471 -0.69 -18.19 31.16
C ARG A 471 -0.37 -18.35 32.64
N ASP A 472 -0.82 -19.44 33.24
CA ASP A 472 -0.52 -19.77 34.64
C ASP A 472 0.90 -20.35 34.84
N LEU A 473 1.63 -20.57 33.74
CA LEU A 473 2.96 -21.17 33.71
C LEU A 473 3.04 -22.54 34.39
N SER A 474 1.90 -23.24 34.50
CA SER A 474 1.81 -24.55 35.16
C SER A 474 2.50 -25.66 34.38
N GLU A 475 2.60 -25.51 33.06
CA GLU A 475 3.20 -26.48 32.14
C GLU A 475 4.18 -25.80 31.19
N PHE A 476 5.28 -26.51 30.92
CA PHE A 476 6.22 -26.10 29.88
C PHE A 476 5.65 -26.45 28.49
N PRO A 477 5.86 -25.61 27.47
CA PRO A 477 5.41 -25.92 26.11
C PRO A 477 5.98 -27.25 25.62
N SER A 478 5.09 -28.09 25.10
CA SER A 478 5.47 -29.35 24.43
C SER A 478 5.99 -29.06 23.02
N TYR A 479 6.56 -30.07 22.34
CA TYR A 479 6.99 -29.90 20.94
C TYR A 479 5.84 -29.49 20.01
N GLU A 480 4.62 -29.96 20.31
CA GLU A 480 3.40 -29.68 19.55
C GLU A 480 2.92 -28.23 19.72
N ASP A 481 3.39 -27.51 20.74
CA ASP A 481 3.06 -26.10 20.98
C ASP A 481 3.95 -25.14 20.19
N TYR A 482 5.01 -25.61 19.53
CA TYR A 482 5.87 -24.77 18.71
C TYR A 482 5.32 -24.62 17.29
N ARG A 483 5.44 -23.41 16.75
CA ARG A 483 5.06 -23.08 15.38
C ARG A 483 6.16 -22.32 14.67
N LEU A 484 6.28 -22.58 13.37
CA LEU A 484 7.15 -21.88 12.44
C LEU A 484 6.28 -21.32 11.32
N THR A 485 6.22 -19.99 11.20
CA THR A 485 5.41 -19.30 10.21
C THR A 485 6.31 -18.55 9.25
N ILE A 486 6.13 -18.75 7.94
CA ILE A 486 6.78 -17.93 6.90
C ILE A 486 5.73 -16.98 6.36
N PHE A 487 6.05 -15.68 6.32
CA PHE A 487 5.11 -14.66 5.87
C PHE A 487 5.73 -13.76 4.80
N LEU A 488 4.87 -13.27 3.90
CA LEU A 488 5.22 -12.27 2.90
C LEU A 488 3.97 -11.42 2.63
N GLY A 489 4.06 -10.11 2.78
CA GLY A 489 2.97 -9.18 2.53
C GLY A 489 3.46 -7.86 1.96
N ALA A 490 2.62 -7.14 1.23
CA ALA A 490 2.95 -5.79 0.78
C ALA A 490 3.02 -4.84 2.01
N ALA A 491 4.10 -4.06 2.11
CA ALA A 491 4.31 -3.13 3.21
C ALA A 491 3.45 -1.87 3.00
N GLY A 492 2.19 -1.95 3.34
CA GLY A 492 1.29 -0.82 3.17
C GLY A 492 -0.05 -1.11 3.80
N PHE A 493 -0.14 -0.96 5.13
CA PHE A 493 -1.40 -1.03 5.87
C PHE A 493 -2.36 -2.11 5.33
N THR A 494 -1.90 -3.36 5.27
CA THR A 494 -2.80 -4.50 5.22
C THR A 494 -3.63 -4.47 6.50
N ILE A 495 -4.87 -4.02 6.34
CA ILE A 495 -5.96 -4.29 7.25
C ILE A 495 -6.53 -5.59 6.69
N ASP A 496 -5.99 -6.71 7.14
CA ASP A 496 -6.55 -8.03 6.85
C ASP A 496 -7.89 -8.23 7.58
#